data_AF-H0G8T5-F1
#
_entry.id   AF-H0G8T5-F1
#
_cell.length_a   1.000
_cell.length_b   1.000
_cell.length_c   1.000
_cell.angle_alpha   90.00
_cell.angle_beta   90.00
_cell.angle_gamma   90.00
#
_symmetry.space_group_name_H-M   'P 1'
#
loop_
_entity.id
_entity.type
_entity.pdbx_description
1 polymer ?
#
loop_
_entity_poly.entity_id
_entity_poly.type
_entity_poly.pdbx_seq_one_letter_code
_entity_poly.pdbx_strand_id
1 'polypeptide(L)'
;MFSHLSLAASAAVGGILVFIGTQTVNALWIILGAREEGRKLERAELDSATNKAIGELRDEADRARFNRRLCIERAGCTSTQQVSASKDRLNQAARAVVGTALIGAQGATPADQDKIDETVAGLCGARAWTQSECARHDAAQQ
;
A
#
# COMPACT_ATOMS: atom_id res chain seq x y z
N MET A 1 -69.43 -5.83 50.93
CA MET A 1 -69.15 -6.61 49.69
C MET A 1 -68.03 -6.02 48.82
N PHE A 2 -67.19 -5.09 49.33
CA PHE A 2 -66.13 -4.43 48.54
C PHE A 2 -64.69 -4.89 48.88
N SER A 3 -64.49 -5.68 49.93
CA SER A 3 -63.14 -6.06 50.40
C SER A 3 -62.50 -7.23 49.65
N HIS A 4 -63.28 -8.09 48.99
CA HIS A 4 -62.74 -9.23 48.22
C HIS A 4 -62.31 -8.86 46.79
N LEU A 5 -62.83 -7.75 46.24
CA LEU A 5 -62.46 -7.23 44.92
C LEU A 5 -61.05 -6.64 44.91
N SER A 6 -60.62 -5.98 46.00
CA SER A 6 -59.32 -5.32 46.07
C SER A 6 -58.14 -6.29 46.16
N LEU A 7 -58.32 -7.44 46.82
CA LEU A 7 -57.24 -8.42 47.03
C LEU A 7 -57.07 -9.34 45.80
N ALA A 8 -58.16 -9.64 45.10
CA ALA A 8 -58.13 -10.38 43.83
C ALA A 8 -57.57 -9.52 42.68
N ALA A 9 -57.87 -8.22 42.66
CA ALA A 9 -57.35 -7.30 41.64
C ALA A 9 -55.81 -7.16 41.73
N SER A 10 -55.23 -7.04 42.93
CA SER A 10 -53.78 -6.96 43.09
C SER A 10 -53.04 -8.25 42.71
N ALA A 11 -53.66 -9.42 42.96
CA ALA A 11 -53.09 -10.70 42.57
C ALA A 11 -53.11 -10.91 41.05
N ALA A 12 -54.18 -10.47 40.37
CA ALA A 12 -54.27 -10.52 38.91
C ALA A 12 -53.21 -9.63 38.24
N VAL A 13 -53.01 -8.41 38.74
CA VAL A 13 -51.98 -7.50 38.21
C VAL A 13 -50.58 -8.04 38.44
N GLY A 14 -50.29 -8.60 39.62
CA GLY A 14 -49.00 -9.23 39.91
C GLY A 14 -48.71 -10.43 39.00
N GLY A 15 -49.70 -11.30 38.78
CA GLY A 15 -49.57 -12.45 37.89
C GLY A 15 -49.27 -12.07 36.44
N ILE A 16 -49.93 -11.02 35.93
CA ILE A 16 -49.70 -10.51 34.58
C ILE A 16 -48.27 -9.96 34.43
N LEU A 17 -47.78 -9.19 35.42
CA LEU A 17 -46.42 -8.64 35.37
C LEU A 17 -45.34 -9.73 35.40
N VAL A 18 -45.52 -10.74 36.24
CA VAL A 18 -44.58 -11.89 36.29
C VAL A 18 -44.61 -12.66 34.97
N PHE A 19 -45.80 -12.92 34.42
CA PHE A 19 -45.94 -13.63 33.15
C PHE A 19 -45.28 -12.86 32.00
N ILE A 20 -45.51 -11.55 31.89
CA ILE A 20 -44.85 -10.70 30.88
C ILE A 20 -43.33 -10.70 31.10
N GLY A 21 -42.87 -10.58 32.34
CA GLY A 21 -41.46 -10.67 32.70
C GLY A 21 -40.82 -11.98 32.22
N THR A 22 -41.44 -13.12 32.51
CA THR A 22 -40.94 -14.43 32.08
C THR A 22 -40.94 -14.59 30.56
N GLN A 23 -42.00 -14.13 29.86
CA GLN A 23 -42.05 -14.18 28.39
C GLN A 23 -40.96 -13.31 27.74
N THR A 24 -40.69 -12.12 28.28
CA THR A 24 -39.64 -11.23 27.76
C THR A 24 -38.25 -11.81 27.96
N VAL A 25 -37.94 -12.41 29.11
CA VAL A 25 -36.66 -13.07 29.37
C VAL A 25 -36.47 -14.29 28.46
N ASN A 26 -37.51 -15.11 28.30
CA ASN A 26 -37.48 -16.27 27.40
C ASN A 26 -37.28 -15.84 25.94
N ALA A 27 -38.00 -14.82 25.47
CA ALA A 27 -37.85 -14.29 24.12
C ALA A 27 -36.46 -13.66 23.91
N LEU A 28 -35.95 -12.90 24.89
CA LEU A 28 -34.63 -12.29 24.79
C LEU A 28 -33.51 -13.33 24.74
N TRP A 29 -33.64 -14.42 25.50
CA TRP A 29 -32.71 -15.55 25.44
C TRP A 29 -32.68 -16.19 24.05
N ILE A 30 -33.85 -16.40 23.43
CA ILE A 30 -33.98 -16.94 22.07
C ILE A 30 -33.38 -15.98 21.03
N ILE A 31 -33.66 -14.68 21.15
CA ILE A 31 -33.20 -13.66 20.20
C ILE A 31 -31.68 -13.50 20.26
N LEU A 32 -31.07 -13.55 21.45
CA LEU A 32 -29.62 -13.41 21.60
C LEU A 32 -28.87 -14.59 20.95
N GLY A 33 -29.36 -15.83 21.12
CA GLY A 33 -28.79 -17.01 20.45
C GLY A 33 -28.89 -16.94 18.92
N ALA A 34 -30.03 -16.49 18.39
CA ALA A 34 -30.22 -16.34 16.94
C ALA A 34 -29.30 -15.27 16.32
N ARG A 35 -28.98 -14.20 17.07
CA ARG A 35 -28.10 -13.12 16.60
C ARG A 35 -26.66 -13.56 16.42
N GLU A 36 -26.22 -14.55 17.20
CA GLU A 36 -24.87 -15.10 17.12
C GLU A 36 -24.69 -15.98 15.89
N GLU A 37 -25.67 -16.83 15.58
CA GLU A 37 -25.66 -17.66 14.36
C GLU A 37 -25.87 -16.83 13.09
N GLY A 38 -26.73 -15.80 13.13
CA GLY A 38 -26.91 -14.85 12.01
C GLY A 38 -25.60 -14.15 11.63
N ARG A 39 -24.80 -13.73 12.63
CA ARG A 39 -23.50 -13.07 12.40
C ARG A 39 -22.43 -14.01 11.85
N LYS A 40 -22.56 -15.33 12.03
CA LYS A 40 -21.66 -16.32 11.41
C LYS A 40 -22.03 -16.53 9.94
N LEU A 41 -23.32 -16.62 9.63
CA LEU A 41 -23.82 -16.74 8.26
C LEU A 41 -23.49 -15.50 7.43
N GLU A 42 -23.67 -14.30 7.99
CA GLU A 42 -23.32 -13.04 7.32
C GLU A 42 -21.82 -12.94 6.99
N ARG A 43 -20.94 -13.42 7.89
CA ARG A 43 -19.50 -13.50 7.63
C ARG A 43 -19.16 -14.55 6.58
N ALA A 44 -19.79 -15.72 6.63
CA ALA A 44 -19.55 -16.78 5.66
C ALA A 44 -19.93 -16.36 4.23
N GLU A 45 -21.02 -15.60 4.08
CA GLU A 45 -21.40 -15.06 2.77
C GLU A 45 -20.44 -13.97 2.29
N LEU A 46 -19.98 -13.08 3.18
CA LEU A 46 -18.97 -12.07 2.86
C LEU A 46 -17.62 -12.72 2.46
N ASP A 47 -17.19 -13.76 3.17
CA ASP A 47 -15.97 -14.51 2.87
C ASP A 47 -16.08 -15.26 1.54
N SER A 48 -17.26 -15.79 1.21
CA SER A 48 -17.53 -16.45 -0.07
C SER A 48 -17.45 -15.46 -1.23
N ALA A 49 -18.11 -14.30 -1.11
CA ALA A 49 -18.04 -13.23 -2.10
C ALA A 49 -16.61 -12.71 -2.28
N THR A 50 -15.87 -12.54 -1.18
CA THR A 50 -14.47 -12.10 -1.20
C THR A 50 -13.57 -13.14 -1.87
N ASN A 51 -13.71 -14.43 -1.52
CA ASN A 51 -12.93 -15.51 -2.16
C ASN A 51 -13.23 -15.62 -3.65
N LYS A 52 -14.49 -15.41 -4.07
CA LYS A 52 -14.87 -15.36 -5.48
C LYS A 52 -14.21 -14.18 -6.20
N ALA A 53 -14.28 -12.97 -5.63
CA ALA A 53 -13.66 -11.78 -6.20
C ALA A 53 -12.14 -11.91 -6.28
N ILE A 54 -11.50 -12.45 -5.24
CA ILE A 54 -10.06 -12.77 -5.26
C ILE A 54 -9.75 -13.79 -6.36
N GLY A 55 -10.59 -14.82 -6.54
CA GLY A 55 -10.42 -15.81 -7.61
C GLY A 55 -10.49 -15.19 -9.00
N GLU A 56 -11.46 -14.32 -9.24
CA GLU A 56 -11.65 -13.62 -10.52
C GLU A 56 -10.48 -12.67 -10.83
N LEU A 57 -10.04 -11.88 -9.85
CA LEU A 57 -8.86 -11.03 -9.97
C LEU A 57 -7.58 -11.84 -10.20
N ARG A 58 -7.45 -13.01 -9.56
CA ARG A 58 -6.31 -13.92 -9.76
C ARG A 58 -6.32 -14.54 -11.15
N ASP A 59 -7.48 -14.96 -11.67
CA ASP A 59 -7.61 -15.49 -13.03
C ASP A 59 -7.22 -14.46 -14.08
N GLU A 60 -7.70 -13.22 -13.95
CA GLU A 60 -7.32 -12.14 -14.86
C GLU A 60 -5.82 -11.81 -14.78
N ALA A 61 -5.26 -11.77 -13.57
CA ALA A 61 -3.83 -11.56 -13.36
C ALA A 61 -2.97 -12.72 -13.91
N ASP A 62 -3.39 -13.97 -13.73
CA ASP A 62 -2.68 -15.15 -14.24
C ASP A 62 -2.78 -15.23 -15.76
N ARG A 63 -3.91 -14.87 -16.36
CA ARG A 63 -4.06 -14.70 -17.81
C ARG A 63 -3.13 -13.60 -18.33
N ALA A 64 -3.03 -12.46 -17.65
CA ALA A 64 -2.12 -11.40 -18.03
C ALA A 64 -0.64 -11.85 -17.96
N ARG A 65 -0.26 -12.59 -16.91
CA ARG A 65 1.10 -13.18 -16.80
C ARG A 65 1.38 -14.19 -17.90
N PHE A 66 0.41 -15.07 -18.20
CA PHE A 66 0.53 -16.07 -19.25
C PHE A 66 0.66 -15.42 -20.64
N ASN A 67 -0.20 -14.45 -20.97
CA ASN A 67 -0.12 -13.69 -22.21
C ASN A 67 1.20 -12.92 -22.31
N ARG A 68 1.67 -12.29 -21.22
CA ARG A 68 2.99 -11.63 -21.17
C ARG A 68 4.12 -12.63 -21.44
N ARG A 69 4.06 -13.83 -20.87
CA ARG A 69 5.05 -14.89 -21.07
C ARG A 69 5.06 -15.38 -22.52
N LEU A 70 3.89 -15.68 -23.09
CA LEU A 70 3.74 -16.03 -24.49
C LEU A 70 4.27 -14.93 -25.43
N CYS A 71 4.01 -13.66 -25.13
CA CYS A 71 4.55 -12.54 -25.90
C CYS A 71 6.08 -12.43 -25.80
N ILE A 72 6.68 -12.75 -24.64
CA ILE A 72 8.14 -12.80 -24.48
C ILE A 72 8.72 -13.99 -25.26
N GLU A 73 8.14 -15.19 -25.12
CA GLU A 73 8.56 -16.41 -25.83
C GLU A 73 8.43 -16.26 -27.35
N ARG A 74 7.43 -15.49 -27.81
CA ARG A 74 7.20 -15.20 -29.23
C ARG A 74 7.85 -13.89 -29.71
N ALA A 75 8.73 -13.28 -28.90
CA ALA A 75 9.47 -12.04 -29.17
C ALA A 75 8.61 -10.81 -29.56
N GLY A 76 7.32 -10.82 -29.22
CA GLY A 76 6.34 -9.83 -29.69
C GLY A 76 6.11 -8.63 -28.76
N CYS A 77 6.57 -8.66 -27.51
CA CYS A 77 6.45 -7.53 -26.59
C CYS A 77 7.72 -7.33 -25.76
N THR A 78 8.48 -6.29 -26.07
CA THR A 78 9.52 -5.76 -25.18
C THR A 78 8.83 -5.00 -24.05
N SER A 79 8.35 -5.70 -23.02
CA SER A 79 7.80 -5.02 -21.85
C SER A 79 8.96 -4.41 -21.06
N THR A 80 9.06 -3.08 -21.05
CA THR A 80 10.16 -2.26 -20.53
C THR A 80 11.52 -2.59 -21.13
N GLN A 81 12.17 -1.60 -21.74
CA GLN A 81 13.60 -1.71 -22.00
C GLN A 81 14.27 -2.03 -20.67
N GLN A 82 14.80 -3.25 -20.51
CA GLN A 82 15.81 -3.46 -19.49
C GLN A 82 16.94 -2.50 -19.88
N VAL A 83 17.05 -1.38 -19.18
CA VAL A 83 18.23 -0.55 -19.29
C VAL A 83 19.31 -1.28 -18.51
N SER A 84 19.84 -2.36 -19.09
CA SER A 84 21.28 -2.57 -19.02
C SER A 84 21.90 -1.40 -19.79
N ALA A 85 21.84 -0.20 -19.19
CA ALA A 85 22.63 0.90 -19.68
C ALA A 85 24.06 0.41 -19.51
N SER A 86 24.75 0.22 -20.63
CA SER A 86 26.20 0.04 -20.58
C SER A 86 26.77 1.15 -19.71
N LYS A 87 27.89 0.88 -19.03
CA LYS A 87 28.58 1.88 -18.21
C LYS A 87 28.73 3.20 -18.97
N ASP A 88 29.01 3.11 -20.27
CA ASP A 88 29.10 4.26 -21.18
C ASP A 88 27.79 5.05 -21.32
N ARG A 89 26.64 4.38 -21.46
CA ARG A 89 25.34 5.06 -21.53
C ARG A 89 24.97 5.77 -20.22
N LEU A 90 25.29 5.16 -19.07
CA LEU A 90 25.09 5.80 -17.77
C LEU A 90 25.98 7.03 -17.62
N ASN A 91 27.25 6.91 -17.97
CA ASN A 91 28.20 8.01 -17.90
C ASN A 91 27.81 9.15 -18.83
N GLN A 92 27.33 8.83 -20.03
CA GLN A 92 26.88 9.82 -21.00
C GLN A 92 25.58 10.50 -20.56
N ALA A 93 24.65 9.77 -19.93
CA ALA A 93 23.45 10.34 -19.35
C ALA A 93 23.78 11.27 -18.16
N ALA A 94 24.67 10.85 -17.25
CA ALA A 94 25.13 11.67 -16.14
C ALA A 94 25.78 12.97 -16.64
N ARG A 95 26.65 12.88 -17.66
CA ARG A 95 27.24 14.05 -18.31
C ARG A 95 26.20 14.96 -18.94
N ALA A 96 25.16 14.42 -19.57
CA ALA A 96 24.13 15.21 -20.22
C ALA A 96 23.28 16.01 -19.21
N VAL A 97 23.02 15.44 -18.03
CA VAL A 97 22.22 16.09 -16.98
C VAL A 97 23.04 17.15 -16.24
N VAL A 98 24.28 16.83 -15.85
CA VAL A 98 25.10 17.73 -15.04
C VAL A 98 25.84 18.77 -15.88
N GLY A 99 26.13 18.45 -17.14
CA GLY A 99 26.88 19.34 -18.04
C GLY A 99 28.33 19.52 -17.59
N THR A 100 28.89 20.70 -17.88
CA THR A 100 30.30 21.05 -17.66
C THR A 100 30.50 22.34 -16.86
N ALA A 101 29.43 22.93 -16.32
CA ALA A 101 29.47 24.24 -15.66
C ALA A 101 30.33 24.27 -14.39
N LEU A 102 30.50 23.13 -13.72
CA LEU A 102 31.28 23.00 -12.49
C LEU A 102 32.80 22.84 -12.74
N ILE A 103 33.23 22.69 -14.00
CA ILE A 103 34.65 22.60 -14.34
C ILE A 103 35.30 23.97 -14.11
N GLY A 104 36.12 24.08 -13.06
CA GLY A 104 36.76 25.33 -12.64
C GLY A 104 35.85 26.31 -11.90
N ALA A 105 34.67 25.87 -11.46
CA ALA A 105 33.82 26.69 -10.60
C ALA A 105 34.40 26.79 -9.18
N GLN A 106 34.36 27.98 -8.59
CA GLN A 106 34.69 28.21 -7.19
C GLN A 106 33.44 28.51 -6.37
N GLY A 107 33.35 27.92 -5.19
CA GLY A 107 32.32 28.20 -4.21
C GLY A 107 32.46 29.60 -3.63
N ALA A 108 31.34 30.23 -3.27
CA ALA A 108 31.36 31.52 -2.59
C ALA A 108 31.88 31.42 -1.15
N THR A 109 31.72 30.25 -0.53
CA THR A 109 32.20 29.92 0.81
C THR A 109 32.96 28.59 0.79
N PRO A 110 33.77 28.29 1.82
CA PRO A 110 34.40 26.98 1.94
C PRO A 110 33.40 25.81 1.90
N ALA A 111 32.24 25.98 2.54
CA ALA A 111 31.18 24.97 2.53
C ALA A 111 30.54 24.77 1.15
N ASP A 112 30.53 25.80 0.31
CA ASP A 112 30.08 25.67 -1.08
C ASP A 112 31.15 25.00 -1.94
N GLN A 113 32.43 25.28 -1.69
CA GLN A 113 33.54 24.60 -2.35
C GLN A 113 33.50 23.10 -2.04
N ASP A 114 33.34 22.71 -0.78
CA ASP A 114 33.25 21.29 -0.38
C ASP A 114 32.14 20.54 -1.13
N LYS A 115 30.97 21.17 -1.32
CA LYS A 115 29.85 20.58 -2.08
C LYS A 115 30.15 20.45 -3.57
N ILE A 116 30.83 21.44 -4.14
CA ILE A 116 31.27 21.39 -5.54
C ILE A 116 32.26 20.24 -5.70
N ASP A 117 33.23 20.12 -4.79
CA ASP A 117 34.29 19.12 -4.82
C ASP A 117 33.74 17.71 -4.71
N GLU A 118 32.77 17.50 -3.81
CA GLU A 118 32.05 16.22 -3.67
C GLU A 118 31.33 15.84 -4.97
N THR A 119 30.66 16.82 -5.61
CA THR A 119 29.95 16.61 -6.88
C THR A 119 30.93 16.25 -8.01
N VAL A 120 32.05 16.97 -8.10
CA VAL A 120 33.10 16.70 -9.11
C VAL A 120 33.75 15.33 -8.88
N ALA A 121 34.07 14.98 -7.64
CA ALA A 121 34.65 13.67 -7.30
C ALA A 121 33.74 12.51 -7.76
N GLY A 122 32.42 12.64 -7.56
CA GLY A 122 31.45 11.67 -8.04
C GLY A 122 31.44 11.50 -9.57
N LEU A 123 31.46 12.61 -10.31
CA LEU A 123 31.45 12.58 -11.79
C LEU A 123 32.76 12.03 -12.37
N CYS A 124 33.89 12.41 -11.79
CA CYS A 124 35.21 11.92 -12.17
C CYS A 124 35.38 10.44 -11.83
N GLY A 125 34.94 10.00 -10.65
CA GLY A 125 34.94 8.59 -10.26
C GLY A 125 34.04 7.72 -11.14
N ALA A 126 32.88 8.24 -11.54
CA ALA A 126 31.98 7.59 -12.49
C ALA A 126 32.52 7.56 -13.92
N ARG A 127 33.50 8.41 -14.27
CA ARG A 127 33.97 8.68 -15.65
C ARG A 127 32.89 9.33 -16.53
N ALA A 128 32.07 10.20 -15.96
CA ALA A 128 31.15 11.06 -16.71
C ALA A 128 31.90 12.25 -17.36
N TRP A 129 33.00 12.68 -16.75
CA TRP A 129 33.96 13.63 -17.30
C TRP A 129 35.28 12.96 -17.69
N THR A 130 36.03 13.58 -18.60
CA THR A 130 37.36 13.10 -19.00
C THR A 130 38.38 13.42 -17.92
N GLN A 131 39.53 12.73 -17.95
CA GLN A 131 40.62 12.99 -17.01
C GLN A 131 41.14 14.44 -17.09
N SER A 132 41.17 15.03 -18.30
CA SER A 132 41.58 16.43 -18.47
C SER A 132 40.56 17.43 -17.93
N GLU A 133 39.28 17.10 -17.97
CA GLU A 133 38.22 17.92 -17.35
C GLU A 133 38.30 17.88 -15.83
N CYS A 134 38.52 16.70 -15.27
CA CYS A 134 38.74 16.53 -13.83
C CYS A 134 39.98 17.31 -13.36
N ALA A 135 41.11 17.18 -14.06
CA ALA A 135 42.34 17.89 -13.71
C ALA A 135 42.20 19.43 -13.78
N ARG A 136 41.31 19.95 -14.64
CA ARG A 136 41.04 21.39 -14.72
C ARG A 136 40.26 21.92 -13.52
N HIS A 137 39.52 21.07 -12.82
CA HIS A 137 38.88 21.44 -11.56
C HIS A 137 39.92 21.59 -10.45
N ASP A 138 40.81 20.61 -10.29
CA ASP A 138 41.89 20.64 -9.30
C ASP A 138 42.86 21.81 -9.50
N ALA A 139 43.09 22.21 -10.75
CA ALA A 139 43.94 23.35 -11.10
C ALA A 139 43.30 24.72 -10.80
N ALA A 140 41.97 24.79 -10.69
CA ALA A 140 41.26 26.04 -10.37
C ALA A 140 41.14 26.30 -8.87
N GLN A 141 41.53 25.34 -8.03
CA GLN A 141 41.48 25.44 -6.56
C GLN A 141 42.81 25.89 -5.93
N GLN A 142 43.90 25.88 -6.70
CA GLN A 142 45.24 26.34 -6.29
C GLN A 142 45.42 27.82 -6.57
#